data_AF-A0A7Z1S9T9-F1
#
_entry.id   AF-A0A7Z1S9T9-F1
#
_cell.length_a   1.000
_cell.length_b   1.000
_cell.length_c   1.000
_cell.angle_alpha   90.00
_cell.angle_beta   90.00
_cell.angle_gamma   90.00
#
_symmetry.space_group_name_H-M   'P 1'
#
loop_
_entity.id
_entity.type
_entity.pdbx_description
1 polymer ?
#
loop_
_entity_poly.entity_id
_entity_poly.type
_entity_poly.pdbx_seq_one_letter_code
_entity_poly.pdbx_strand_id
1 'polypeptide(L)'
;EYYDFKKGLDDHTSVGIGGAIVRNGMSPKQVMNLAIAFYIIAALLGIFLAIQSSFWIIPVGIVCMAIGYLYTGGPIPISWTPFGELFSGLFMGMIIILLSFFIQTGNVQGYAVWLSIPIVITIGLINMGNNIRDRVKDKASGRKTLPILLGKRASVIFMAIMYAIAYIIVIITA
;
A
#
# COMPACT_ATOMS: atom_id res chain seq x y z
N GLU A 1 1.14 -12.05 2.69
CA GLU A 1 1.69 -13.36 3.10
C GLU A 1 1.11 -13.95 4.38
N TYR A 2 1.61 -13.65 5.59
CA TYR A 2 1.17 -14.41 6.79
C TYR A 2 -0.34 -14.31 7.04
N TYR A 3 -0.88 -13.10 7.05
CA TYR A 3 -2.31 -12.89 7.30
C TYR A 3 -3.18 -13.34 6.12
N ASP A 4 -2.68 -13.25 4.90
CA ASP A 4 -3.38 -13.72 3.70
C ASP A 4 -3.43 -15.26 3.67
N PHE A 5 -2.34 -15.94 4.04
CA PHE A 5 -2.32 -17.40 4.26
C PHE A 5 -3.26 -17.80 5.41
N LYS A 6 -3.18 -17.13 6.57
CA LYS A 6 -4.02 -17.45 7.74
C LYS A 6 -5.51 -17.24 7.46
N LYS A 7 -5.87 -16.28 6.59
CA LYS A 7 -7.25 -16.01 6.17
C LYS A 7 -7.67 -16.81 4.94
N GLY A 8 -6.82 -17.68 4.40
CA GLY A 8 -7.12 -18.56 3.27
C GLY A 8 -7.22 -17.84 1.91
N LEU A 9 -6.64 -16.63 1.79
CA LEU A 9 -6.58 -15.90 0.54
C LEU A 9 -5.51 -16.46 -0.40
N ASP A 10 -4.37 -16.87 0.16
CA ASP A 10 -3.28 -17.49 -0.59
C ASP A 10 -3.43 -19.01 -0.65
N ASP A 11 -3.49 -19.54 -1.88
CA ASP A 11 -3.53 -20.97 -2.19
C ASP A 11 -2.62 -21.28 -3.38
N HIS A 12 -2.49 -22.56 -3.76
CA HIS A 12 -1.63 -22.96 -4.87
C HIS A 12 -2.05 -22.39 -6.23
N THR A 13 -3.29 -21.92 -6.35
CA THR A 13 -3.85 -21.28 -7.56
C THR A 13 -3.59 -19.77 -7.59
N SER A 14 -3.11 -19.16 -6.50
CA SER A 14 -2.67 -17.76 -6.48
C SER A 14 -1.59 -17.51 -7.53
N VAL A 15 -1.78 -16.51 -8.38
CA VAL A 15 -0.79 -16.09 -9.38
C VAL A 15 0.15 -15.07 -8.73
N GLY A 16 1.42 -15.43 -8.58
CA GLY A 16 2.50 -14.54 -8.10
C GLY A 16 2.65 -14.47 -6.58
N ILE A 17 1.62 -14.07 -5.83
CA ILE A 17 1.80 -13.49 -4.48
C ILE A 17 1.92 -14.53 -3.34
N GLY A 18 1.33 -15.73 -3.44
CA GLY A 18 1.43 -16.79 -2.41
C GLY A 18 2.70 -17.65 -2.53
N GLY A 19 3.87 -17.02 -2.62
CA GLY A 19 5.11 -17.72 -2.95
C GLY A 19 5.83 -18.34 -1.75
N ALA A 20 5.96 -17.59 -0.66
CA ALA A 20 6.86 -17.95 0.43
C ALA A 20 6.36 -19.16 1.22
N ILE A 21 5.11 -19.10 1.68
CA ILE A 21 4.51 -20.17 2.50
C ILE A 21 3.98 -21.30 1.61
N VAL A 22 3.24 -20.95 0.56
CA VAL A 22 2.46 -21.93 -0.23
C VAL A 22 3.30 -22.59 -1.34
N ARG A 23 4.32 -21.94 -1.91
CA ARG A 23 5.17 -22.51 -2.97
C ARG A 23 6.59 -22.86 -2.54
N ASN A 24 7.20 -22.06 -1.66
CA ASN A 24 8.61 -22.20 -1.26
C ASN A 24 8.80 -22.86 0.11
N GLY A 25 7.71 -23.31 0.75
CA GLY A 25 7.75 -24.13 1.96
C GLY A 25 8.23 -23.41 3.23
N MET A 26 8.28 -22.08 3.27
CA MET A 26 8.57 -21.37 4.52
C MET A 26 7.46 -21.59 5.54
N SER A 27 7.84 -21.86 6.78
CA SER A 27 6.85 -21.97 7.86
C SER A 27 6.20 -20.61 8.13
N PRO A 28 4.88 -20.56 8.43
CA PRO A 28 4.22 -19.32 8.84
C PRO A 28 4.90 -18.61 10.02
N LYS A 29 5.52 -19.37 10.93
CA LYS A 29 6.28 -18.84 12.06
C LYS A 29 7.53 -18.08 11.61
N GLN A 30 8.26 -18.59 10.61
CA GLN A 30 9.42 -17.89 10.04
C GLN A 30 9.01 -16.57 9.39
N VAL A 31 7.92 -16.57 8.61
CA VAL A 31 7.42 -15.35 7.95
C VAL A 31 6.98 -14.30 8.97
N MET A 32 6.32 -14.71 10.06
CA MET A 32 5.96 -13.79 11.15
C MET A 32 7.20 -13.23 11.86
N ASN A 33 8.17 -14.08 12.19
CA ASN A 33 9.40 -13.63 12.84
C ASN A 33 10.17 -12.63 11.96
N LEU A 34 10.20 -12.86 10.64
CA LEU A 34 10.83 -11.94 9.69
C LEU A 34 10.07 -10.61 9.61
N ALA A 35 8.74 -10.64 9.60
CA ALA A 35 7.92 -9.43 9.65
C ALA A 35 8.20 -8.60 10.91
N ILE A 36 8.27 -9.25 12.08
CA ILE A 36 8.62 -8.59 13.35
C ILE A 36 10.04 -8.00 13.29
N ALA A 37 11.02 -8.76 12.78
CA ALA A 37 12.40 -8.29 12.63
C ALA A 37 12.48 -7.04 11.74
N PHE A 38 11.80 -7.03 10.59
CA PHE A 38 11.77 -5.86 9.73
C PHE A 38 11.03 -4.66 10.35
N TYR A 39 9.98 -4.88 11.14
CA TYR A 39 9.33 -3.81 11.90
C TYR A 39 10.27 -3.19 12.95
N ILE A 40 11.06 -4.02 13.65
CA ILE A 40 12.06 -3.54 14.61
C ILE A 40 13.15 -2.74 13.89
N ILE A 41 13.70 -3.26 12.80
CA ILE A 41 14.72 -2.55 12.00
C ILE A 41 14.17 -1.22 11.49
N ALA A 42 12.95 -1.21 10.94
CA ALA A 42 12.30 0.02 10.47
C ALA A 42 12.11 1.03 11.61
N ALA A 43 11.72 0.59 12.81
CA ALA A 43 11.58 1.46 13.98
C ALA A 43 12.93 2.06 14.40
N LEU A 44 14.01 1.26 14.44
CA LEU A 44 15.35 1.73 14.77
C LEU A 44 15.85 2.76 13.74
N LEU A 45 15.64 2.50 12.45
CA LEU A 45 15.98 3.45 11.38
C LEU A 45 15.13 4.74 11.47
N GLY A 46 13.85 4.61 11.80
CA GLY A 46 12.96 5.77 12.03
C GLY A 46 13.41 6.63 13.21
N ILE A 47 13.84 6.02 14.32
CA ILE A 47 14.42 6.73 15.47
C ILE A 47 15.73 7.42 15.07
N PHE A 48 16.59 6.72 14.34
CA PHE A 48 17.84 7.31 13.84
C PHE A 48 17.57 8.55 12.99
N LEU A 49 16.63 8.47 12.04
CA LEU A 49 16.23 9.62 11.22
C LEU A 49 15.64 10.76 12.05
N ALA A 50 14.82 10.44 13.06
CA ALA A 50 14.23 11.43 13.95
C ALA A 50 15.28 12.23 14.73
N ILE A 51 16.36 11.55 15.18
CA ILE A 51 17.50 12.21 15.86
C ILE A 51 18.24 13.15 14.91
N GLN A 52 18.38 12.77 13.63
CA GLN A 52 19.12 13.56 12.64
C GLN A 52 18.34 14.73 12.04
N SER A 53 17.01 14.71 12.11
CA SER A 53 16.16 15.70 11.41
C SER A 53 15.07 16.28 12.30
N SER A 54 14.05 15.50 12.67
CA SER A 54 12.99 15.97 13.57
C SER A 54 12.26 14.82 14.26
N PHE A 55 11.92 15.03 15.53
CA PHE A 55 11.09 14.12 16.31
C PHE A 55 9.66 13.96 15.77
N TRP A 56 9.18 14.87 14.91
CA TRP A 56 7.90 14.71 14.20
C TRP A 56 7.83 13.47 13.30
N ILE A 57 8.98 12.90 12.92
CA ILE A 57 9.03 11.65 12.14
C ILE A 57 8.52 10.48 12.96
N ILE A 58 8.68 10.47 14.29
CA ILE A 58 8.25 9.38 15.16
C ILE A 58 6.72 9.17 15.09
N PRO A 59 5.87 10.16 15.41
CA PRO A 59 4.42 9.96 15.34
C PRO A 59 3.95 9.62 13.92
N VAL A 60 4.52 10.23 12.88
CA VAL A 60 4.16 9.89 11.48
C VAL A 60 4.56 8.45 11.14
N GLY A 61 5.75 8.02 11.56
CA GLY A 61 6.25 6.66 11.38
C GLY A 61 5.38 5.62 12.09
N ILE A 62 4.94 5.90 13.32
CA ILE A 62 3.99 5.05 14.06
C ILE A 62 2.69 4.89 13.27
N VAL A 63 2.13 5.98 12.74
CA VAL A 63 0.92 5.92 11.90
C VAL A 63 1.16 5.09 10.64
N CYS A 64 2.30 5.27 9.96
CA CYS A 64 2.63 4.49 8.77
C CYS A 64 2.76 3.00 9.07
N MET A 65 3.42 2.63 10.18
CA MET A 65 3.55 1.24 10.63
C MET A 65 2.18 0.65 11.00
N ALA A 66 1.34 1.41 11.70
CA ALA A 66 -0.02 1.00 12.05
C ALA A 66 -0.87 0.74 10.79
N ILE A 67 -0.82 1.65 9.81
CA ILE A 67 -1.51 1.47 8.52
C ILE A 67 -0.95 0.29 7.75
N GLY A 68 0.37 0.11 7.70
CA GLY A 68 0.99 -1.05 7.06
C GLY A 68 0.51 -2.38 7.66
N TYR A 69 0.38 -2.44 8.99
CA TYR A 69 -0.19 -3.59 9.68
C TYR A 69 -1.69 -3.77 9.37
N LEU A 70 -2.51 -2.73 9.58
CA LEU A 70 -3.95 -2.75 9.37
C LEU A 70 -4.36 -2.94 7.91
N TYR A 71 -3.42 -2.75 6.98
CA TYR A 71 -3.67 -2.98 5.57
C TYR A 71 -4.00 -4.45 5.27
N THR A 72 -3.31 -5.39 5.93
CA THR A 72 -3.50 -6.84 5.77
C THR A 72 -3.99 -7.55 7.04
N GLY A 73 -3.58 -7.05 8.20
CA GLY A 73 -3.91 -7.55 9.52
C GLY A 73 -5.18 -6.95 10.13
N GLY A 74 -5.45 -7.29 11.38
CA GLY A 74 -6.62 -6.80 12.12
C GLY A 74 -7.96 -7.46 11.75
N PRO A 75 -9.06 -7.04 12.41
CA PRO A 75 -10.39 -7.62 12.23
C PRO A 75 -10.99 -7.25 10.87
N ILE A 76 -10.74 -6.04 10.38
CA ILE A 76 -11.20 -5.54 9.08
C ILE A 76 -9.99 -4.96 8.35
N PRO A 77 -9.25 -5.78 7.58
CA PRO A 77 -8.09 -5.27 6.83
C PRO A 77 -8.53 -4.27 5.78
N ILE A 78 -7.75 -3.21 5.59
CA ILE A 78 -8.05 -2.19 4.57
C ILE A 78 -8.09 -2.84 3.17
N SER A 79 -7.24 -3.84 2.91
CA SER A 79 -7.24 -4.58 1.63
C SER A 79 -8.54 -5.34 1.35
N TRP A 80 -9.40 -5.58 2.35
CA TRP A 80 -10.71 -6.22 2.16
C TRP A 80 -11.82 -5.22 1.83
N THR A 81 -11.53 -3.93 1.91
CA THR A 81 -12.47 -2.81 1.72
C THR A 81 -12.21 -2.11 0.37
N PRO A 82 -13.09 -1.20 -0.10
CA PRO A 82 -12.85 -0.46 -1.33
C PRO A 82 -11.81 0.66 -1.18
N PHE A 83 -11.17 0.79 -0.02
CA PHE A 83 -10.19 1.83 0.26
C PHE A 83 -8.74 1.39 0.05
N GLY A 84 -8.50 0.13 -0.38
CA GLY A 84 -7.16 -0.41 -0.57
C GLY A 84 -6.31 0.47 -1.48
N GLU A 85 -6.82 0.82 -2.66
CA GLU A 85 -6.16 1.67 -3.66
C GLU A 85 -5.84 3.06 -3.12
N LEU A 86 -6.76 3.66 -2.36
CA LEU A 86 -6.61 4.98 -1.76
C LEU A 86 -5.50 4.99 -0.71
N PHE A 87 -5.51 4.02 0.22
CA PHE A 87 -4.50 3.96 1.28
C PHE A 87 -3.12 3.59 0.72
N SER A 88 -3.04 2.66 -0.24
CA SER A 88 -1.77 2.35 -0.91
C SER A 88 -1.22 3.58 -1.63
N GLY A 89 -2.08 4.29 -2.38
CA GLY A 89 -1.71 5.51 -3.07
C GLY A 89 -1.23 6.59 -2.11
N LEU A 90 -2.01 6.91 -1.08
CA LEU A 90 -1.71 7.99 -0.15
C LEU A 90 -0.40 7.75 0.61
N PHE A 91 -0.23 6.57 1.21
CA PHE A 91 0.93 6.31 2.05
C PHE A 91 2.20 6.11 1.23
N MET A 92 2.13 5.33 0.14
CA MET A 92 3.33 5.09 -0.67
C MET A 92 3.63 6.23 -1.65
N GLY A 93 2.60 6.93 -2.12
CA GLY A 93 2.73 7.98 -3.14
C GLY A 93 2.87 9.39 -2.59
N MET A 94 2.27 9.72 -1.44
CA MET A 94 2.38 11.05 -0.84
C MET A 94 3.22 11.04 0.43
N ILE A 95 2.90 10.19 1.42
CA ILE A 95 3.58 10.25 2.72
C ILE A 95 5.08 9.94 2.60
N ILE A 96 5.47 8.92 1.83
CA ILE A 96 6.90 8.65 1.56
C ILE A 96 7.59 9.87 0.96
N ILE A 97 6.99 10.49 -0.06
CA ILE A 97 7.58 11.65 -0.74
C ILE A 97 7.70 12.85 0.20
N LEU A 98 6.64 13.18 0.94
CA LEU A 98 6.65 14.29 1.89
C LEU A 98 7.64 14.08 3.02
N LEU A 99 7.77 12.85 3.55
CA LEU A 99 8.77 12.52 4.55
C LEU A 99 10.19 12.67 3.99
N SER A 100 10.46 12.12 2.80
CA SER A 100 11.77 12.26 2.16
C SER A 100 12.11 13.71 1.84
N PHE A 101 11.12 14.51 1.43
CA PHE A 101 11.29 15.94 1.20
C PHE A 101 11.59 16.69 2.50
N PHE A 102 10.81 16.44 3.55
CA PHE A 102 10.95 17.07 4.85
C PHE A 102 12.30 16.77 5.50
N ILE A 103 12.77 15.52 5.44
CA ILE A 103 14.07 15.13 5.99
C ILE A 103 15.21 15.90 5.31
N GLN A 104 15.11 16.18 4.02
CA GLN A 104 16.16 16.85 3.25
C GLN A 104 16.12 18.38 3.36
N THR A 105 14.92 18.96 3.46
CA THR A 105 14.72 20.42 3.38
C THR A 105 14.38 21.08 4.72
N GLY A 106 14.02 20.29 5.72
CA GLY A 106 13.59 20.77 7.04
C GLY A 106 12.19 21.40 7.07
N ASN A 107 11.43 21.36 5.96
CA ASN A 107 10.07 21.91 5.90
C ASN A 107 9.16 21.09 4.96
N VAL A 108 7.86 21.40 4.97
CA VAL A 108 6.88 20.84 4.04
C VAL A 108 6.33 21.98 3.20
N GLN A 109 6.49 21.86 1.88
CA GLN A 109 6.01 22.88 0.95
C GLN A 109 4.83 22.34 0.13
N GLY A 110 3.86 23.22 -0.14
CA GLY A 110 2.63 22.85 -0.84
C GLY A 110 2.87 22.21 -2.21
N TYR A 111 3.92 22.62 -2.92
CA TYR A 111 4.25 22.02 -4.22
C TYR A 111 4.64 20.54 -4.11
N ALA A 112 5.28 20.12 -3.01
CA ALA A 112 5.63 18.71 -2.80
C ALA A 112 4.37 17.84 -2.67
N VAL A 113 3.30 18.40 -2.08
CA VAL A 113 1.97 17.77 -2.03
C VAL A 113 1.41 17.63 -3.45
N TRP A 114 1.39 18.72 -4.22
CA TRP A 114 0.87 18.71 -5.60
C TRP A 114 1.62 17.73 -6.51
N LEU A 115 2.95 17.71 -6.45
CA LEU A 115 3.79 16.80 -7.23
C LEU A 115 3.58 15.32 -6.85
N SER A 116 3.13 15.05 -5.63
CA SER A 116 2.87 13.68 -5.19
C SER A 116 1.53 13.12 -5.67
N ILE A 117 0.56 13.98 -6.06
CA ILE A 117 -0.80 13.53 -6.45
C ILE A 117 -0.79 12.55 -7.64
N PRO A 118 -0.06 12.80 -8.74
CA PRO A 118 0.04 11.81 -9.83
C PRO A 118 0.60 10.47 -9.36
N ILE A 119 1.51 10.48 -8.37
CA ILE A 119 2.14 9.28 -7.83
C ILE A 119 1.16 8.52 -6.92
N VAL A 120 0.38 9.23 -6.10
CA VAL A 120 -0.75 8.65 -5.34
C VAL A 120 -1.70 7.91 -6.28
N ILE A 121 -2.09 8.56 -7.38
CA ILE A 121 -3.00 7.96 -8.36
C ILE A 121 -2.35 6.72 -8.97
N THR A 122 -1.15 6.84 -9.53
CA THR A 122 -0.51 5.72 -10.25
C THR A 122 -0.23 4.51 -9.35
N ILE A 123 0.19 4.70 -8.10
CA ILE A 123 0.34 3.60 -7.13
C ILE A 123 -1.01 2.95 -6.82
N GLY A 124 -2.05 3.75 -6.59
CA GLY A 124 -3.42 3.25 -6.43
C GLY A 124 -3.87 2.42 -7.64
N LEU A 125 -3.52 2.84 -8.86
CA LEU A 125 -3.86 2.12 -10.09
C LEU A 125 -3.06 0.81 -10.28
N ILE A 126 -1.81 0.75 -9.82
CA ILE A 126 -1.05 -0.52 -9.77
C ILE A 126 -1.79 -1.53 -8.89
N ASN A 127 -2.20 -1.11 -7.69
CA ASN A 127 -2.97 -1.95 -6.77
C ASN A 127 -4.35 -2.33 -7.37
N MET A 128 -5.00 -1.39 -8.04
CA MET A 128 -6.24 -1.65 -8.76
C MET A 128 -6.08 -2.71 -9.85
N GLY A 129 -4.98 -2.69 -10.61
CA GLY A 129 -4.66 -3.70 -11.60
C GLY A 129 -4.57 -5.11 -10.99
N ASN A 130 -3.93 -5.23 -9.83
CA ASN A 130 -3.89 -6.49 -9.07
C ASN A 130 -5.29 -6.93 -8.63
N ASN A 131 -6.07 -6.01 -8.04
CA ASN A 131 -7.43 -6.32 -7.57
C ASN A 131 -8.42 -6.62 -8.72
N ILE A 132 -8.20 -6.10 -9.94
CA ILE A 132 -8.99 -6.48 -11.14
C ILE A 132 -8.68 -7.92 -11.57
N ARG A 133 -7.39 -8.29 -11.58
CA ARG A 133 -6.94 -9.65 -11.92
C ARG A 133 -7.55 -10.67 -10.97
N ASP A 134 -7.48 -10.39 -9.67
CA ASP A 134 -7.85 -11.33 -8.61
C ASP A 134 -9.33 -11.23 -8.20
N ARG A 135 -10.09 -10.31 -8.81
CA ARG A 135 -11.49 -9.98 -8.51
C ARG A 135 -12.43 -11.19 -8.32
N VAL A 136 -12.32 -12.21 -9.17
CA VAL A 136 -13.22 -13.37 -9.11
C VAL A 136 -12.93 -14.22 -7.87
N LYS A 137 -11.65 -14.50 -7.61
CA LYS A 137 -11.18 -15.25 -6.45
C LYS A 137 -11.45 -14.49 -5.15
N ASP A 138 -11.09 -13.20 -5.13
CA ASP A 138 -11.30 -12.32 -3.96
C ASP A 138 -12.78 -12.12 -3.61
N LYS A 139 -13.66 -12.10 -4.61
CA LYS A 139 -15.11 -12.03 -4.36
C LYS A 139 -15.62 -13.31 -3.69
N ALA A 140 -15.10 -14.48 -4.07
CA ALA A 140 -15.47 -15.76 -3.46
C ALA A 140 -15.04 -15.87 -1.99
N SER A 141 -13.92 -15.22 -1.61
CA SER A 141 -13.47 -15.15 -0.21
C SER A 141 -14.18 -14.08 0.62
N GLY A 142 -15.08 -13.29 0.02
CA GLY A 142 -15.89 -12.28 0.70
C GLY A 142 -15.26 -10.88 0.76
N ARG A 143 -14.14 -10.63 0.07
CA ARG A 143 -13.56 -9.27 -0.04
C ARG A 143 -14.51 -8.35 -0.81
N LYS A 144 -14.46 -7.06 -0.47
CA LYS A 144 -15.25 -5.99 -1.09
C LYS A 144 -14.34 -4.87 -1.60
N THR A 145 -13.36 -5.22 -2.42
CA THR A 145 -12.44 -4.26 -3.06
C THR A 145 -13.17 -3.37 -4.07
N LEU A 146 -12.58 -2.23 -4.43
CA LEU A 146 -13.17 -1.31 -5.39
C LEU A 146 -13.47 -2.01 -6.73
N PRO A 147 -12.58 -2.85 -7.31
CA PRO A 147 -12.90 -3.59 -8.53
C PRO A 147 -14.03 -4.62 -8.41
N ILE A 148 -14.25 -5.16 -7.21
CA ILE A 148 -15.39 -6.06 -6.95
C ILE A 148 -16.70 -5.29 -7.00
N LEU A 149 -16.73 -4.08 -6.41
CA LEU A 149 -17.93 -3.24 -6.36
C LEU A 149 -18.24 -2.59 -7.72
N LEU A 150 -17.24 -2.12 -8.44
CA LEU A 150 -17.40 -1.51 -9.77
C LEU A 150 -17.65 -2.56 -10.87
N GLY A 151 -17.07 -3.75 -10.73
CA GLY A 151 -17.01 -4.75 -11.79
C GLY A 151 -15.92 -4.45 -12.83
N LYS A 152 -15.55 -5.47 -13.62
CA LYS A 152 -14.35 -5.44 -14.49
C LYS A 152 -14.36 -4.27 -15.48
N ARG A 153 -15.46 -4.07 -16.22
CA ARG A 153 -15.54 -3.04 -17.28
C ARG A 153 -15.41 -1.63 -16.70
N ALA A 154 -16.19 -1.32 -15.66
CA ALA A 154 -16.12 -0.01 -15.00
C ALA A 154 -14.76 0.21 -14.32
N SER A 155 -14.14 -0.84 -13.79
CA SER A 155 -12.78 -0.76 -13.21
C SER A 155 -11.73 -0.35 -14.25
N VAL A 156 -11.76 -0.96 -15.45
CA VAL A 156 -10.83 -0.61 -16.53
C VAL A 156 -11.06 0.83 -17.02
N ILE A 157 -12.33 1.25 -17.15
CA ILE A 157 -12.67 2.63 -17.52
C ILE A 157 -12.17 3.60 -16.45
N PHE A 158 -12.39 3.31 -15.16
CA PHE A 158 -11.91 4.10 -14.05
C PHE A 158 -10.39 4.24 -14.08
N MET A 159 -9.65 3.13 -14.31
CA MET A 159 -8.20 3.18 -14.46
C MET A 159 -7.77 4.11 -15.60
N ALA A 160 -8.40 4.01 -16.78
CA ALA A 160 -8.07 4.86 -17.92
C ALA A 160 -8.30 6.35 -17.63
N ILE A 161 -9.43 6.69 -17.00
CA ILE A 161 -9.76 8.07 -16.61
C ILE A 161 -8.74 8.59 -15.59
N MET A 162 -8.42 7.79 -14.56
CA MET A 162 -7.47 8.19 -13.53
C MET A 162 -6.05 8.34 -14.07
N TYR A 163 -5.62 7.50 -15.02
CA TYR A 163 -4.34 7.70 -15.72
C TYR A 163 -4.34 9.02 -16.49
N ALA A 164 -5.40 9.32 -17.24
CA ALA A 164 -5.51 10.58 -17.96
C ALA A 164 -5.43 11.77 -17.00
N ILE A 165 -6.13 11.72 -15.87
CA ILE A 165 -6.05 12.76 -14.81
C ILE A 165 -4.63 12.89 -14.27
N ALA A 166 -3.96 11.78 -13.95
CA ALA A 166 -2.59 11.81 -13.45
C ALA A 166 -1.63 12.49 -14.42
N TYR A 167 -1.70 12.15 -15.73
CA TYR A 167 -0.86 12.78 -16.75
C TYR A 167 -1.22 14.24 -17.01
N ILE A 168 -2.51 14.61 -16.95
CA ILE A 168 -2.95 16.02 -17.04
C ILE A 168 -2.35 16.83 -15.90
N ILE A 169 -2.38 16.31 -14.67
CA ILE A 169 -1.77 16.98 -13.52
C ILE A 169 -0.28 17.17 -13.76
N VAL A 170 0.45 16.13 -14.21
CA VAL A 170 1.87 16.24 -14.54
C VAL A 170 2.12 17.36 -15.55
N ILE A 171 1.36 17.42 -16.65
CA ILE A 171 1.51 18.45 -17.69
C ILE A 171 1.25 19.85 -17.16
N ILE A 172 0.26 20.02 -16.27
CA ILE A 172 -0.06 21.34 -15.69
C ILE A 172 0.99 21.77 -14.67
N THR A 173 1.64 20.83 -13.98
CA THR A 173 2.64 21.10 -12.94
C THR A 173 4.09 21.10 -13.43
N ALA A 174 4.35 20.71 -14.68
CA ALA A 174 5.67 20.70 -15.32
C ALA A 174 5.98 22.07 -15.93
#